data_AF-A0A848WNA0-F1
#
_entry.id   AF-A0A848WNA0-F1
#
_cell.length_a   1.000
_cell.length_b   1.000
_cell.length_c   1.000
_cell.angle_alpha   90.00
_cell.angle_beta   90.00
_cell.angle_gamma   90.00
#
_symmetry.space_group_name_H-M   'P 1'
#
loop_
_entity.id
_entity.type
_entity.pdbx_description
1 polymer ?
#
loop_
_entity_poly.entity_id
_entity_poly.type
_entity_poly.pdbx_seq_one_letter_code
_entity_poly.pdbx_strand_id
1 'polypeptide(L)'
;MANPSQASNSVSSEPRWHRFLFRETDVSSIVFLRIAFGLLMFWEVWRFFDNGYIRRYWIDQNFHFKYRGFEWVDAWPGEWMYVHWAVMGVAAVCIACGLLYRYAATIFFLGYTYSFLIEQARYQNHYYLICLVSFLMIFVPANTAFSLDVKFGFRKRQHTIP
;
A
#
# COMPACT_ATOMS: atom_id res chain seq x y z
N MET A 1 25.35 -29.82 -59.27
CA MET A 1 24.07 -29.10 -59.10
C MET A 1 23.82 -28.94 -57.60
N ALA A 2 23.49 -27.72 -57.18
CA ALA A 2 23.56 -27.25 -55.81
C ALA A 2 22.26 -27.49 -55.01
N ASN A 3 22.45 -27.52 -53.69
CA ASN A 3 21.60 -27.00 -52.62
C ASN A 3 20.50 -27.90 -51.99
N PRO A 4 20.77 -28.55 -50.84
CA PRO A 4 19.73 -28.83 -49.86
C PRO A 4 19.47 -27.57 -49.03
N SER A 5 18.24 -27.08 -49.16
CA SER A 5 17.67 -25.92 -48.49
C SER A 5 17.86 -25.96 -46.96
N GLN A 6 18.53 -24.90 -46.49
CA GLN A 6 18.47 -24.26 -45.18
C GLN A 6 17.46 -24.86 -44.18
N ALA A 7 17.99 -25.64 -43.23
CA ALA A 7 17.39 -25.78 -41.91
C ALA A 7 18.08 -24.75 -40.99
N SER A 8 17.66 -23.48 -41.08
CA SER A 8 18.04 -22.45 -40.12
C SER A 8 17.25 -22.68 -38.83
N ASN A 9 17.77 -23.57 -37.98
CA ASN A 9 17.38 -23.61 -36.58
C ASN A 9 17.76 -22.26 -35.95
N SER A 10 16.82 -21.32 -35.93
CA SER A 10 16.95 -20.10 -35.14
C SER A 10 16.81 -20.47 -33.67
N VAL A 11 17.89 -20.98 -33.09
CA VAL A 11 18.07 -21.06 -31.65
C VAL A 11 17.99 -19.61 -31.17
N SER A 12 16.86 -19.22 -30.60
CA SER A 12 16.66 -17.89 -30.02
C SER A 12 17.73 -17.67 -28.96
N SER A 13 18.72 -16.83 -29.30
CA SER A 13 19.93 -16.53 -28.53
C SER A 13 19.65 -15.57 -27.38
N GLU A 14 18.59 -15.84 -26.64
CA GLU A 14 18.20 -15.03 -25.48
C GLU A 14 19.09 -15.44 -24.29
N PRO A 15 19.81 -14.49 -23.66
CA PRO A 15 20.65 -14.80 -22.50
C PRO A 15 19.81 -15.45 -21.38
N ARG A 16 20.34 -16.46 -20.67
CA ARG A 16 19.64 -17.14 -19.56
C ARG A 16 19.09 -16.17 -18.51
N TRP A 17 19.76 -15.03 -18.31
CA TRP A 17 19.34 -13.94 -17.42
C TRP A 17 18.04 -13.28 -17.86
N HIS A 18 17.82 -13.14 -19.17
CA HIS A 18 16.60 -12.56 -19.73
C HIS A 18 15.39 -13.45 -19.40
N ARG A 19 15.49 -14.77 -19.62
CA ARG A 19 14.43 -15.73 -19.25
C ARG A 19 14.21 -15.86 -17.74
N PHE A 20 15.21 -15.55 -16.92
CA PHE A 20 15.07 -15.57 -15.45
C PHE A 20 14.37 -14.31 -14.93
N LEU A 21 14.65 -13.14 -15.51
CA LEU A 21 14.04 -11.87 -15.13
C LEU A 21 12.57 -11.77 -15.53
N PHE A 22 12.17 -12.35 -16.67
CA PHE A 22 10.78 -12.38 -17.16
C PHE A 22 10.04 -13.68 -16.81
N ARG A 23 10.48 -14.37 -15.75
CA ARG A 23 9.80 -15.58 -15.29
C ARG A 23 8.55 -15.18 -14.51
N GLU A 24 7.39 -15.64 -14.99
CA GLU A 24 6.12 -15.49 -14.29
C GLU A 24 6.28 -15.91 -12.82
N THR A 25 6.16 -14.94 -11.92
CA THR A 25 6.32 -15.13 -10.48
C THR A 25 4.95 -15.26 -9.84
N ASP A 26 4.82 -16.20 -8.90
CA ASP A 26 3.56 -16.47 -8.23
C ASP A 26 3.08 -15.24 -7.45
N VAL A 27 1.80 -14.91 -7.63
CA VAL A 27 1.16 -13.70 -7.08
C VAL A 27 0.99 -13.82 -5.55
N SER A 28 1.17 -15.01 -4.98
CA SER A 28 1.02 -15.30 -3.55
C SER A 28 1.83 -14.38 -2.63
N SER A 29 3.08 -14.05 -2.99
CA SER A 29 3.92 -13.17 -2.15
C SER A 29 3.36 -11.75 -2.04
N ILE A 30 2.80 -11.22 -3.13
CA ILE A 30 2.19 -9.89 -3.17
C ILE A 30 0.87 -9.89 -2.40
N VAL A 31 0.07 -10.96 -2.52
CA VAL A 31 -1.17 -11.12 -1.75
C VAL A 31 -0.86 -11.22 -0.25
N PHE A 32 0.17 -11.98 0.13
CA PHE A 32 0.62 -12.07 1.51
C PHE A 32 1.03 -10.70 2.04
N LEU A 33 1.85 -9.95 1.29
CA LEU A 33 2.25 -8.59 1.65
C LEU A 33 1.03 -7.70 1.88
N ARG A 34 0.03 -7.77 1.00
CA ARG A 34 -1.21 -6.99 1.13
C ARG A 34 -1.96 -7.31 2.43
N ILE A 35 -2.18 -8.60 2.71
CA ILE A 35 -2.92 -9.04 3.89
C ILE A 35 -2.14 -8.67 5.16
N ALA A 36 -0.85 -8.99 5.21
CA ALA A 36 0.01 -8.69 6.35
C ALA A 36 0.07 -7.18 6.60
N PHE A 37 0.28 -6.37 5.56
CA PHE A 37 0.31 -4.92 5.68
C PHE A 37 -1.03 -4.37 6.18
N GLY A 38 -2.16 -4.77 5.57
CA GLY A 38 -3.48 -4.29 5.98
C GLY A 38 -3.81 -4.65 7.43
N LEU A 39 -3.48 -5.86 7.88
CA LEU A 39 -3.68 -6.30 9.28
C LEU A 39 -2.77 -5.54 10.25
N LEU A 40 -1.49 -5.36 9.91
CA LEU A 40 -0.56 -4.58 10.73
C LEU A 40 -1.01 -3.13 10.86
N MET A 41 -1.48 -2.52 9.77
CA MET A 41 -2.00 -1.14 9.79
C MET A 41 -3.30 -1.03 10.58
N PHE A 42 -4.19 -2.01 10.49
CA PHE A 42 -5.39 -2.05 11.32
C PHE A 42 -5.04 -2.17 12.80
N TRP A 43 -4.09 -3.03 13.15
CA TRP A 43 -3.58 -3.16 14.51
C TRP A 43 -2.95 -1.85 15.00
N GLU A 44 -2.20 -1.15 14.15
CA GLU A 44 -1.64 0.16 14.47
C GLU A 44 -2.76 1.15 14.79
N VAL A 45 -3.76 1.29 13.92
CA VAL A 45 -4.92 2.16 14.18
C VAL A 45 -5.61 1.79 15.49
N TRP A 46 -5.88 0.51 15.74
CA TRP A 46 -6.48 0.03 16.99
C TRP A 46 -5.66 0.46 18.21
N ARG A 47 -4.33 0.26 18.16
CA ARG A 47 -3.39 0.64 19.22
C ARG A 47 -3.44 2.15 19.51
N PHE A 48 -3.67 2.98 18.50
CA PHE A 48 -3.82 4.42 18.66
C PHE A 48 -5.12 4.80 19.39
N PHE A 49 -6.22 4.08 19.15
CA PHE A 49 -7.46 4.24 19.89
C PHE A 49 -7.32 3.76 21.34
N ASP A 50 -6.82 2.55 21.56
CA ASP A 50 -6.73 1.91 22.86
C ASP A 50 -5.84 2.68 23.86
N ASN A 51 -4.68 3.16 23.40
CA ASN A 51 -3.78 3.95 24.24
C ASN A 51 -4.19 5.43 24.37
N GLY A 52 -5.29 5.85 23.73
CA GLY A 52 -5.72 7.25 23.72
C GLY A 52 -4.73 8.21 23.05
N TYR A 53 -3.86 7.68 22.18
CA TYR A 53 -2.84 8.46 21.49
C TYR A 53 -3.44 9.53 20.60
N ILE A 54 -4.60 9.27 19.99
CA ILE A 54 -5.31 10.24 19.15
C ILE A 54 -5.53 11.56 19.90
N ARG A 55 -6.04 11.47 21.12
CA ARG A 55 -6.30 12.65 21.96
C ARG A 55 -5.00 13.33 22.37
N ARG A 56 -4.09 12.55 22.95
CA ARG A 56 -2.84 13.06 23.51
C ARG A 56 -1.96 13.74 22.46
N TYR A 57 -2.04 13.27 21.22
CA TYR A 57 -1.11 13.66 20.16
C TYR A 57 -1.63 14.75 19.24
N TRP A 58 -2.94 14.84 19.02
CA TRP A 58 -3.53 15.82 18.10
C TRP A 58 -4.58 16.73 18.73
N ILE A 59 -5.25 16.32 19.81
CA ILE A 59 -6.33 17.13 20.42
C ILE A 59 -5.81 17.97 21.59
N ASP A 60 -5.07 17.37 22.51
CA ASP A 60 -4.58 18.05 23.71
C ASP A 60 -3.24 18.79 23.49
N GLN A 61 -2.63 18.68 22.29
CA GLN A 61 -1.39 19.40 21.99
C GLN A 61 -1.67 20.86 21.64
N ASN A 62 -1.18 21.76 22.49
CA ASN A 62 -1.31 23.21 22.28
C ASN A 62 -0.42 23.75 21.14
N PHE A 63 0.62 23.00 20.74
CA PHE A 63 1.55 23.41 19.68
C PHE A 63 2.06 22.19 18.92
N HIS A 64 2.10 22.32 17.58
CA HIS A 64 2.63 21.31 16.67
C HIS A 64 3.88 21.84 15.97
N PHE A 65 4.97 21.08 15.97
CA PHE A 65 6.15 21.44 15.18
C PHE A 65 5.88 21.04 13.72
N LYS A 66 5.57 22.02 12.88
CA LYS A 66 5.23 21.76 11.47
C LYS A 66 6.48 21.60 10.61
N TYR A 67 6.39 20.78 9.58
CA TYR A 67 7.37 20.77 8.51
C TYR A 67 7.33 22.08 7.73
N ARG A 68 8.50 22.64 7.40
CA ARG A 68 8.61 23.84 6.55
C ARG A 68 7.95 23.58 5.20
N GLY A 69 6.95 24.39 4.83
CA GLY A 69 6.13 24.22 3.62
C GLY A 69 4.80 23.48 3.82
N PHE A 70 4.60 22.85 4.99
CA PHE A 70 3.34 22.21 5.40
C PHE A 70 2.72 22.90 6.63
N GLU A 71 3.06 24.16 6.85
CA GLU A 71 2.56 24.96 7.98
C GLU A 71 1.03 25.15 7.93
N TRP A 72 0.43 25.02 6.74
CA TRP A 72 -1.03 25.08 6.52
C TRP A 72 -1.78 23.78 6.87
N VAL A 73 -1.05 22.69 7.18
CA VAL A 73 -1.66 21.39 7.48
C VAL A 73 -1.93 21.30 8.98
N ASP A 74 -3.16 21.58 9.38
CA ASP A 74 -3.59 21.49 10.77
C ASP A 74 -4.37 20.22 11.09
N ALA A 75 -4.25 19.78 12.35
CA ALA A 75 -5.03 18.68 12.88
C ALA A 75 -6.53 19.02 12.81
N TRP A 76 -7.33 18.05 12.41
CA TRP A 76 -8.79 18.17 12.51
C TRP A 76 -9.21 18.50 13.95
N PRO A 77 -10.19 19.40 14.13
CA PRO A 77 -10.59 19.83 15.46
C PRO A 77 -11.35 18.73 16.20
N GLY A 78 -10.92 18.43 17.43
CA GLY A 78 -11.62 17.55 18.36
C GLY A 78 -11.98 16.18 17.77
N GLU A 79 -13.29 15.87 17.78
CA GLU A 79 -13.81 14.54 17.42
C GLU A 79 -13.53 14.13 15.96
N TRP A 80 -13.33 15.10 15.06
CA TRP A 80 -13.02 14.82 13.66
C TRP A 80 -11.71 14.05 13.48
N MET A 81 -10.77 14.17 14.42
CA MET A 81 -9.55 13.37 14.39
C MET A 81 -9.84 11.88 14.66
N TYR A 82 -10.79 11.55 15.54
CA TYR A 82 -11.20 10.16 15.72
C TYR A 82 -11.88 9.59 14.47
N VAL A 83 -12.72 10.39 13.80
CA VAL A 83 -13.33 9.99 12.53
C VAL A 83 -12.26 9.72 11.47
N HIS A 84 -11.23 10.58 11.38
CA HIS A 84 -10.10 10.40 10.47
C HIS A 84 -9.38 9.06 10.72
N TRP A 85 -9.03 8.76 11.97
CA TRP A 85 -8.41 7.49 12.34
C TRP A 85 -9.33 6.28 12.13
N ALA A 86 -10.64 6.42 12.34
CA ALA A 86 -11.61 5.36 12.05
C ALA A 86 -11.68 5.04 10.55
N VAL A 87 -11.69 6.06 9.68
CA VAL A 87 -11.63 5.89 8.23
C VAL A 87 -10.34 5.18 7.81
N MET A 88 -9.20 5.52 8.41
CA MET A 88 -7.94 4.79 8.15
C MET A 88 -8.01 3.33 8.59
N GLY A 89 -8.66 3.02 9.71
CA GLY A 89 -8.89 1.65 10.16
C GLY A 89 -9.73 0.84 9.16
N VAL A 90 -10.84 1.42 8.69
CA VAL A 90 -11.69 0.80 7.66
C VAL A 90 -10.90 0.60 6.36
N ALA A 91 -10.13 1.60 5.94
CA ALA A 91 -9.28 1.50 4.76
C ALA A 91 -8.24 0.37 4.90
N ALA A 92 -7.62 0.20 6.06
CA ALA A 92 -6.67 -0.89 6.33
C ALA A 92 -7.32 -2.29 6.21
N VAL A 93 -8.55 -2.45 6.72
CA VAL A 93 -9.32 -3.70 6.55
C VAL A 93 -9.66 -3.94 5.08
N CYS A 94 -10.12 -2.90 4.37
CA CYS A 94 -10.38 -2.99 2.94
C CYS A 94 -9.12 -3.38 2.14
N ILE A 95 -7.95 -2.86 2.51
CA ILE A 95 -6.65 -3.27 1.92
C ILE A 95 -6.39 -4.74 2.18
N ALA A 96 -6.53 -5.22 3.43
CA ALA A 96 -6.30 -6.63 3.78
C ALA A 96 -7.22 -7.57 2.97
N CYS A 97 -8.52 -7.27 2.95
CA CYS A 97 -9.53 -8.02 2.20
C CYS A 97 -9.41 -7.84 0.67
N GLY A 98 -8.67 -6.82 0.22
CA GLY A 98 -8.56 -6.44 -1.18
C GLY A 98 -9.88 -5.96 -1.78
N LEU A 99 -10.71 -5.25 -1.02
CA LEU A 99 -11.93 -4.60 -1.51
C LEU A 99 -11.64 -3.14 -1.86
N LEU A 100 -12.03 -2.70 -3.06
CA LEU A 100 -11.75 -1.37 -3.61
C LEU A 100 -10.27 -0.99 -3.40
N TYR A 101 -9.37 -1.96 -3.60
CA TYR A 101 -8.01 -1.94 -3.07
C TYR A 101 -7.25 -0.65 -3.39
N ARG A 102 -7.33 -0.17 -4.64
CA ARG A 102 -6.63 1.05 -5.06
C ARG A 102 -7.15 2.27 -4.31
N TYR A 103 -8.47 2.40 -4.18
CA TYR A 103 -9.08 3.50 -3.44
C TYR A 103 -8.74 3.42 -1.95
N ALA A 104 -8.83 2.23 -1.36
CA ALA A 104 -8.49 2.01 0.04
C ALA A 104 -7.01 2.33 0.33
N ALA A 105 -6.08 1.89 -0.53
CA ALA A 105 -4.67 2.21 -0.44
C ALA A 105 -4.40 3.71 -0.59
N THR A 106 -5.07 4.39 -1.53
CA THR A 106 -4.94 5.85 -1.70
C THR A 106 -5.47 6.61 -0.49
N ILE A 107 -6.64 6.25 0.04
CA ILE A 107 -7.22 6.87 1.23
C ILE A 107 -6.28 6.67 2.44
N PHE A 108 -5.77 5.46 2.63
CA PHE A 108 -4.85 5.15 3.71
C PHE A 108 -3.54 5.95 3.58
N PHE A 109 -2.93 5.97 2.40
CA PHE A 109 -1.70 6.74 2.13
C PHE A 109 -1.89 8.23 2.42
N LEU A 110 -2.95 8.84 1.88
CA LEU A 110 -3.22 10.26 2.08
C LEU A 110 -3.51 10.57 3.56
N GLY A 111 -4.35 9.76 4.20
CA GLY A 111 -4.72 9.96 5.61
C GLY A 111 -3.55 9.79 6.58
N TYR A 112 -2.71 8.77 6.34
CA TYR A 112 -1.54 8.51 7.18
C TYR A 112 -0.45 9.56 6.95
N THR A 113 -0.19 9.93 5.69
CA THR A 113 0.78 11.00 5.35
C THR A 113 0.34 12.34 5.91
N TYR A 114 -0.95 12.67 5.85
CA TYR A 114 -1.51 13.86 6.49
C TYR A 114 -1.22 13.87 8.00
N SER A 115 -1.51 12.76 8.69
CA SER A 115 -1.28 12.64 10.14
C SER A 115 0.21 12.77 10.49
N PHE A 116 1.09 12.27 9.62
CA PHE A 116 2.54 12.37 9.74
C PHE A 116 3.06 13.79 9.51
N LEU A 117 2.49 14.54 8.55
CA LEU A 117 2.91 15.91 8.23
C LEU A 117 2.52 16.94 9.30
N ILE A 118 1.53 16.63 10.15
CA ILE A 118 1.08 17.55 11.20
C ILE A 118 2.14 17.75 12.29
N GLU A 119 2.96 16.73 12.62
CA GLU A 119 3.86 16.77 13.77
C GLU A 119 5.26 16.23 13.45
N GLN A 120 6.16 17.14 13.08
CA GLN A 120 7.57 16.85 12.83
C GLN A 120 8.29 16.37 14.10
N ALA A 121 7.90 16.82 15.29
CA ALA A 121 8.58 16.41 16.53
C ALA A 121 8.41 14.92 16.84
N ARG A 122 7.45 14.24 16.20
CA ARG A 122 7.25 12.79 16.31
C ARG A 122 7.73 12.01 15.10
N TYR A 123 8.62 12.60 14.31
CA TYR A 123 9.25 11.89 13.21
C TYR A 123 9.91 10.61 13.70
N GLN A 124 9.53 9.50 13.07
CA GLN A 124 10.13 8.18 13.27
C GLN A 124 10.30 7.52 11.91
N ASN A 125 11.43 6.83 11.71
CA ASN A 125 11.70 6.09 10.46
C ASN A 125 10.62 5.05 10.16
N HIS A 126 10.01 4.48 11.20
CA HIS A 126 8.89 3.54 11.07
C HIS A 126 7.67 4.18 10.39
N TYR A 127 7.28 5.39 10.79
CA TYR A 127 6.14 6.10 10.21
C TYR A 127 6.42 6.53 8.78
N TYR A 128 7.66 6.96 8.51
CA TYR A 128 8.09 7.27 7.15
C TYR A 128 8.01 6.04 6.23
N LEU A 129 8.45 4.87 6.71
CA LEU A 129 8.33 3.62 5.96
C LEU A 129 6.87 3.28 5.65
N ILE A 130 5.94 3.50 6.58
CA ILE A 130 4.51 3.27 6.35
C ILE A 130 3.98 4.17 5.21
N CYS A 131 4.35 5.45 5.18
CA CYS A 131 3.98 6.35 4.08
C CYS A 131 4.51 5.84 2.72
N LEU A 132 5.78 5.42 2.66
CA LEU A 132 6.37 4.90 1.42
C LEU A 132 5.73 3.60 0.95
N VAL A 133 5.52 2.65 1.87
CA VAL A 133 4.92 1.36 1.52
C VAL A 133 3.46 1.55 1.10
N SER A 134 2.69 2.36 1.82
CA SER A 134 1.30 2.67 1.42
C SER A 134 1.22 3.37 0.07
N PHE A 135 2.15 4.28 -0.25
CA PHE A 135 2.27 4.86 -1.58
C PHE A 135 2.54 3.80 -2.66
N LEU A 136 3.51 2.92 -2.42
CA LEU A 136 3.86 1.85 -3.37
C LEU A 136 2.66 0.92 -3.61
N MET A 137 1.91 0.60 -2.56
CA MET A 137 0.72 -0.26 -2.63
C MET A 137 -0.34 0.29 -3.59
N ILE A 138 -0.44 1.61 -3.81
CA ILE A 138 -1.38 2.19 -4.80
C ILE A 138 -1.11 1.67 -6.22
N PHE A 139 0.17 1.47 -6.56
CA PHE A 139 0.59 1.06 -7.91
C PHE A 139 0.68 -0.45 -8.07
N VAL A 140 0.99 -1.18 -6.99
CA VAL A 140 1.11 -2.64 -7.03
C VAL A 140 -0.27 -3.25 -7.29
N PRO A 141 -0.48 -4.03 -8.37
CA PRO A 141 -1.73 -4.73 -8.61
C PRO A 141 -1.84 -5.95 -7.68
N ALA A 142 -2.03 -5.73 -6.38
CA ALA A 142 -2.17 -6.78 -5.38
C ALA A 142 -3.59 -7.36 -5.28
N ASN A 143 -4.49 -6.95 -6.18
CA ASN A 143 -5.91 -7.31 -6.16
C ASN A 143 -6.34 -8.12 -7.40
N THR A 144 -5.38 -8.67 -8.15
CA THR A 144 -5.61 -9.58 -9.28
C THR A 144 -5.76 -11.05 -8.83
N ALA A 145 -5.43 -11.39 -7.59
CA ALA A 145 -5.65 -12.69 -6.97
C ALA A 145 -6.12 -12.55 -5.50
N PHE A 146 -6.98 -13.48 -5.03
CA PHE A 146 -7.46 -13.58 -3.64
C PHE A 146 -7.92 -12.24 -3.03
N SER A 147 -8.71 -11.48 -3.78
CA SER A 147 -9.26 -10.20 -3.34
C SER A 147 -10.78 -10.21 -3.49
N LEU A 148 -11.50 -9.52 -2.60
CA LEU A 148 -12.94 -9.37 -2.72
C LEU A 148 -13.33 -8.68 -4.04
N ASP A 149 -12.49 -7.81 -4.61
CA ASP A 149 -12.71 -7.24 -5.96
C ASP A 149 -12.83 -8.32 -7.05
N VAL A 150 -12.07 -9.41 -6.94
CA VAL A 150 -12.17 -10.56 -7.85
C VAL A 150 -13.43 -11.37 -7.58
N LYS A 151 -13.82 -11.52 -6.31
CA LYS A 151 -15.04 -12.23 -5.91
C LYS A 151 -16.32 -11.49 -6.32
N PHE A 152 -16.30 -10.16 -6.30
CA PHE A 152 -17.40 -9.29 -6.72
C PHE A 152 -17.36 -8.93 -8.21
N GLY A 153 -16.37 -9.41 -8.98
CA GLY A 153 -16.32 -9.26 -10.44
C GLY A 153 -15.76 -7.92 -10.94
N PHE A 154 -15.23 -7.06 -10.07
CA PHE A 154 -14.60 -5.79 -10.44
C PHE A 154 -13.24 -5.97 -11.14
N ARG A 155 -12.60 -7.14 -11.02
CA ARG A 155 -11.39 -7.52 -11.79
C ARG A 155 -11.37 -9.00 -12.19
N LYS A 156 -10.77 -9.28 -13.34
CA LYS A 156 -10.44 -10.65 -13.77
C LYS A 156 -9.32 -11.22 -12.89
N ARG A 157 -9.50 -12.46 -12.44
CA ARG A 157 -8.49 -13.23 -11.70
C ARG A 157 -7.28 -13.47 -12.60
N GLN A 158 -6.08 -13.13 -12.14
CA GLN A 158 -4.82 -13.47 -12.80
C GLN A 158 -3.97 -14.26 -11.81
N HIS A 159 -3.52 -15.44 -12.22
CA HIS A 159 -2.68 -16.32 -11.40
C HIS A 159 -1.18 -16.04 -11.58
N THR A 160 -0.80 -15.31 -12.63
CA THR A 160 0.58 -14.96 -12.95
C THR A 160 0.67 -13.53 -13.46
N ILE A 161 1.76 -12.84 -13.09
CA ILE A 161 2.15 -11.51 -13.58
C ILE A 161 3.47 -11.70 -14.35
N PRO A 162 3.60 -11.17 -15.58
CA PRO A 162 4.82 -11.29 -16.40
C PRO A 162 6.01 -10.51 -15.82
#